data_AF-A0A0J9X5W0-F1
#
_entry.id   AF-A0A0J9X5W0-F1
#
_cell.length_a   1.000
_cell.length_b   1.000
_cell.length_c   1.000
_cell.angle_alpha   90.00
_cell.angle_beta   90.00
_cell.angle_gamma   90.00
#
_symmetry.space_group_name_H-M   'P 1'
#
loop_
_entity.id
_entity.type
_entity.pdbx_description
1 polymer ?
#
loop_
_entity_poly.entity_id
_entity_poly.type
_entity_poly.pdbx_seq_one_letter_code
_entity_poly.pdbx_strand_id
1 'polypeptide(L)'
;MTQHSDSPIKTIDQLITYINKFHTLALYDLLIVHASVDIDPAAPTSHIRLLTIKPDRLILEYESAFFNLPVKARIPVNPPFPSVTDADTADVRARILDGLAREAAHDRGFVTTAPVTSYLLPTSFLELGVIVGTFLNVPPLRDYVFSHFLPDSVANSEVIRAIEYYPWLLFVSVMAIHATELVTLMRPLAYRARVAPEVKWRWYFATLTEGYPAIRRLKTLLK
;
A
#
# COMPACT_ATOMS: atom_id res chain seq x y z
N MET A 1 -4.90 4.82 5.61
CA MET A 1 -5.45 6.18 5.71
C MET A 1 -4.74 6.93 6.82
N THR A 2 -3.75 7.76 6.50
CA THR A 2 -3.46 8.92 7.34
C THR A 2 -4.69 9.82 7.25
N GLN A 3 -5.50 9.86 8.31
CA GLN A 3 -6.41 10.99 8.51
C GLN A 3 -5.51 12.20 8.73
N HIS A 4 -5.05 12.80 7.63
CA HIS A 4 -4.67 14.19 7.70
C HIS A 4 -5.92 14.92 8.15
N SER A 5 -5.78 15.62 9.28
CA SER A 5 -6.73 16.60 9.77
C SER A 5 -6.80 17.72 8.72
N ASP A 6 -7.41 17.42 7.59
CA ASP A 6 -7.58 18.35 6.50
C ASP A 6 -8.69 19.29 6.92
N SER A 7 -8.33 20.56 7.07
CA SER A 7 -9.32 21.63 7.03
C SER A 7 -10.23 21.36 5.84
N PRO A 8 -11.56 21.46 6.02
CA PRO A 8 -12.49 21.12 4.95
C PRO A 8 -12.11 21.89 3.69
N ILE A 9 -11.86 21.17 2.59
CA ILE A 9 -11.56 21.75 1.29
C ILE A 9 -12.83 22.45 0.82
N LYS A 10 -12.80 23.78 0.78
CA LYS A 10 -13.98 24.61 0.47
C LYS A 10 -13.95 25.19 -0.93
N THR A 11 -12.77 25.28 -1.56
CA THR A 11 -12.63 25.88 -2.88
C THR A 11 -11.92 24.98 -3.88
N ILE A 12 -12.13 25.26 -5.17
CA ILE A 12 -11.45 24.56 -6.26
C ILE A 12 -9.94 24.75 -6.20
N ASP A 13 -9.45 25.94 -5.84
CA ASP A 13 -8.02 26.21 -5.70
C ASP A 13 -7.39 25.43 -4.53
N GLN A 14 -8.12 25.30 -3.42
CA GLN A 14 -7.71 24.45 -2.31
C GLN A 14 -7.67 22.97 -2.74
N LEU A 15 -8.64 22.53 -3.54
CA LEU A 15 -8.65 21.17 -4.10
C LEU A 15 -7.46 20.92 -5.01
N ILE A 16 -7.13 21.85 -5.91
CA ILE A 16 -5.98 21.73 -6.80
C ILE A 16 -4.68 21.65 -5.97
N THR A 17 -4.54 22.51 -4.97
CA THR A 17 -3.38 22.50 -4.05
C THR A 17 -3.28 21.15 -3.32
N TYR A 18 -4.41 20.66 -2.82
CA TYR A 18 -4.51 19.38 -2.14
C TYR A 18 -4.10 18.21 -3.04
N ILE A 19 -4.63 18.14 -4.26
CA ILE A 19 -4.29 17.10 -5.24
C ILE A 19 -2.79 17.16 -5.60
N ASN A 20 -2.26 18.35 -5.87
CA ASN A 20 -0.84 18.52 -6.20
C ASN A 20 0.09 18.07 -5.08
N LYS A 21 -0.31 18.30 -3.82
CA LYS A 21 0.50 17.97 -2.66
C LYS A 21 0.47 16.49 -2.29
N PHE A 22 -0.70 15.85 -2.35
CA PHE A 22 -0.91 14.53 -1.76
C PHE A 22 -1.21 13.43 -2.78
N HIS A 23 -1.58 13.78 -4.01
CA HIS A 23 -2.07 12.86 -5.04
C HIS A 23 -1.25 12.94 -6.33
N THR A 24 0.05 13.24 -6.24
CA THR A 24 0.93 13.33 -7.42
C THR A 24 0.93 12.03 -8.23
N LEU A 25 0.91 10.86 -7.59
CA LEU A 25 0.84 9.56 -8.29
C LEU A 25 -0.46 9.40 -9.10
N ALA A 26 -1.58 9.93 -8.61
CA ALA A 26 -2.82 9.94 -9.37
C ALA A 26 -2.69 10.77 -10.66
N LEU A 27 -1.98 11.91 -10.59
CA LEU A 27 -1.72 12.73 -11.78
C LEU A 27 -0.82 12.02 -12.79
N TYR A 28 0.18 11.25 -12.33
CA TYR A 28 0.99 10.38 -13.17
C TYR A 28 0.13 9.35 -13.91
N ASP A 29 -0.78 8.67 -13.18
CA ASP A 29 -1.67 7.67 -13.79
C ASP A 29 -2.54 8.28 -14.89
N LEU A 30 -3.13 9.44 -14.62
CA LEU A 30 -3.98 10.14 -15.57
C LEU A 30 -3.22 10.53 -16.85
N LEU A 31 -1.97 11.00 -16.73
CA LEU A 31 -1.14 11.34 -17.89
C LEU A 31 -0.80 10.12 -18.74
N ILE A 32 -0.39 9.03 -18.11
CA ILE A 32 0.01 7.80 -18.82
C ILE A 32 -1.21 7.20 -19.53
N VAL A 33 -2.35 7.08 -18.84
CA VAL A 33 -3.53 6.39 -19.37
C VAL A 33 -4.29 7.25 -20.38
N HIS A 34 -4.59 8.51 -20.05
CA HIS A 34 -5.49 9.33 -20.89
C HIS A 34 -4.78 10.27 -21.85
N ALA A 35 -3.51 10.59 -21.62
CA ALA A 35 -2.72 11.42 -22.53
C ALA A 35 -1.59 10.65 -23.24
N SER A 36 -1.46 9.35 -22.97
CA SER A 36 -0.44 8.47 -23.57
C SER A 36 0.98 9.03 -23.45
N VAL A 37 1.26 9.72 -22.35
CA VAL A 37 2.59 10.27 -22.08
C VAL A 37 3.46 9.15 -21.54
N ASP A 38 4.55 8.86 -22.24
CA ASP A 38 5.57 7.96 -21.73
C ASP A 38 6.38 8.68 -20.64
N ILE A 39 6.29 8.17 -19.42
CA ILE A 39 6.96 8.72 -18.26
C ILE A 39 7.74 7.57 -17.62
N ASP A 40 9.06 7.76 -17.51
CA ASP A 40 9.91 6.80 -16.81
C ASP A 40 9.57 6.77 -15.31
N PRO A 41 9.07 5.64 -14.76
CA PRO A 41 8.80 5.51 -13.34
C PRO A 41 10.08 5.55 -12.47
N ALA A 42 11.25 5.25 -13.04
CA ALA A 42 12.54 5.22 -12.34
C ALA A 42 13.19 6.61 -12.25
N ALA A 43 12.82 7.52 -13.14
CA ALA A 43 13.24 8.92 -13.14
C ALA A 43 12.00 9.83 -13.21
N PRO A 44 11.26 9.98 -12.09
CA PRO A 44 10.15 10.93 -12.01
C PRO A 44 10.68 12.37 -11.95
N THR A 45 11.49 12.76 -12.93
CA THR A 45 11.98 14.14 -13.11
C THR A 45 10.87 15.06 -13.61
N SER A 46 9.74 14.51 -14.04
CA SER A 46 8.60 15.31 -14.47
C SER A 46 7.90 15.94 -13.27
N HIS A 47 8.14 17.23 -13.05
CA HIS A 47 7.28 18.04 -12.20
C HIS A 47 5.86 18.06 -12.77
N ILE A 48 4.97 17.23 -12.22
CA ILE A 48 3.56 17.17 -12.62
C ILE A 48 2.71 17.97 -11.64
N ARG A 49 1.83 18.81 -12.19
CA ARG A 49 0.82 19.53 -11.41
C ARG A 49 -0.48 19.70 -12.19
N LEU A 50 -1.59 19.57 -11.49
CA LEU A 50 -2.90 20.03 -11.91
C LEU A 50 -2.91 21.56 -11.88
N LEU A 51 -3.23 22.19 -13.01
CA LEU A 51 -3.33 23.65 -13.14
C LEU A 51 -4.76 24.15 -12.98
N THR A 52 -5.72 23.46 -13.61
CA THR A 52 -7.11 23.89 -13.57
C THR A 52 -8.05 22.72 -13.82
N ILE A 53 -9.27 22.86 -13.31
CA ILE A 53 -10.37 21.91 -13.51
C ILE A 53 -11.43 22.64 -14.33
N LYS A 54 -11.81 22.06 -15.46
CA LYS A 54 -12.93 22.54 -16.29
C LYS A 54 -14.03 21.48 -16.32
N PRO A 55 -15.28 21.84 -16.66
CA PRO A 55 -16.38 20.89 -16.74
C PRO A 55 -16.06 19.65 -17.59
N ASP A 56 -15.37 19.83 -18.71
CA ASP A 56 -15.10 18.77 -19.69
C ASP A 56 -13.70 18.15 -19.59
N ARG A 57 -12.80 18.72 -18.80
CA ARG A 57 -11.38 18.29 -18.76
C ARG A 57 -10.60 18.79 -17.57
N LEU A 58 -9.54 18.08 -17.23
CA LEU A 58 -8.47 18.53 -16.35
C LEU A 58 -7.30 19.06 -17.19
N ILE A 59 -6.67 20.16 -16.77
CA ILE A 59 -5.43 20.63 -17.39
C ILE A 59 -4.27 20.34 -16.45
N LEU A 60 -3.42 19.41 -16.85
CA LEU A 60 -2.20 19.05 -16.14
C LEU A 60 -1.02 19.68 -16.87
N GLU A 61 -0.02 20.10 -16.13
CA GLU A 61 1.28 20.49 -16.65
C GLU A 61 2.32 19.50 -16.17
N TYR A 62 3.20 19.10 -17.08
CA TYR A 62 4.30 18.18 -16.80
C TYR A 62 5.54 18.58 -17.59
N GLU A 63 6.71 18.27 -17.07
CA GLU A 63 7.96 18.46 -17.78
C GLU A 63 8.23 17.26 -18.69
N SER A 64 8.35 17.51 -20.00
CA SER A 64 8.67 16.46 -20.96
C SER A 64 10.17 16.28 -21.07
N ALA A 65 10.65 15.04 -20.89
CA ALA A 65 12.05 14.68 -21.08
C ALA A 65 12.56 15.00 -22.50
N PHE A 66 11.67 15.07 -23.50
CA PHE A 66 12.02 15.40 -24.88
C PHE A 66 12.24 16.88 -25.10
N PHE A 67 11.44 17.73 -24.45
CA PHE A 67 11.40 19.17 -24.74
C PHE A 67 12.09 20.02 -23.69
N ASN A 68 12.40 19.49 -22.49
CA ASN A 68 12.89 20.25 -21.33
C ASN A 68 12.05 21.52 -21.06
N LEU A 69 10.75 21.44 -21.37
CA LEU A 69 9.80 22.53 -21.26
C LEU A 69 8.50 21.99 -20.64
N PRO A 70 7.77 22.83 -19.88
CA PRO A 70 6.48 22.46 -19.35
C PRO A 70 5.45 22.32 -20.49
N VAL A 71 4.88 21.12 -20.61
CA VAL A 71 3.84 20.77 -21.57
C VAL A 71 2.51 20.64 -20.83
N LYS A 72 1.43 21.10 -21.48
CA LYS A 72 0.07 20.99 -20.92
C LYS A 72 -0.69 19.82 -21.56
N ALA A 73 -1.08 18.85 -20.74
CA ALA A 73 -2.00 17.80 -21.12
C ALA A 73 -3.45 18.20 -20.80
N ARG A 74 -4.38 17.77 -21.65
CA ARG A 74 -5.82 17.92 -21.44
C ARG A 74 -6.41 16.54 -21.23
N ILE A 75 -6.80 16.24 -20.00
CA ILE A 75 -7.38 14.94 -19.63
C ILE A 75 -8.90 15.07 -19.74
N PRO A 76 -9.56 14.37 -20.67
CA PRO A 76 -11.01 14.47 -20.81
C PRO A 76 -11.73 13.91 -19.58
N VAL A 77 -12.84 14.52 -19.21
CA VAL A 77 -13.73 14.06 -18.14
C VAL A 77 -15.06 13.66 -18.76
N ASN A 78 -15.40 12.37 -18.69
CA ASN A 78 -16.63 11.82 -19.24
C ASN A 78 -17.37 10.98 -18.18
N PRO A 79 -18.64 11.31 -17.83
CA PRO A 79 -19.39 12.49 -18.28
C PRO A 79 -18.77 13.80 -17.80
N PRO A 80 -19.04 14.98 -18.39
CA PRO A 80 -18.55 16.25 -17.85
C PRO A 80 -19.03 16.52 -16.41
N PHE A 81 -18.34 17.38 -15.65
CA PHE A 81 -18.88 17.94 -14.40
C PHE A 81 -20.10 18.81 -14.71
N PRO A 82 -21.20 18.69 -13.95
CA PRO A 82 -22.36 19.58 -14.10
C PRO A 82 -21.95 21.05 -13.90
N SER A 83 -21.08 21.28 -12.92
CA SER A 83 -20.49 22.57 -12.58
C SER A 83 -19.13 22.36 -11.93
N VAL A 84 -18.26 23.36 -12.02
CA VAL A 84 -16.98 23.41 -11.30
C VAL A 84 -17.00 24.69 -10.49
N THR A 85 -17.65 24.63 -9.33
CA THR A 85 -17.75 25.74 -8.38
C THR A 85 -17.29 25.28 -7.00
N ASP A 86 -17.02 26.24 -6.10
CA ASP A 86 -16.62 25.95 -4.73
C ASP A 86 -17.66 25.10 -3.97
N ALA A 87 -18.95 25.25 -4.29
CA ALA A 87 -20.02 24.44 -3.71
C ALA A 87 -19.93 22.95 -4.10
N ASP A 88 -19.34 22.65 -5.25
CA ASP A 88 -19.26 21.29 -5.82
C ASP A 88 -17.92 20.60 -5.52
N THR A 89 -17.03 21.25 -4.75
CA THR A 89 -15.65 20.81 -4.53
C THR A 89 -15.55 19.35 -4.05
N ALA A 90 -16.49 18.90 -3.21
CA ALA A 90 -16.52 17.52 -2.71
C ALA A 90 -16.86 16.50 -3.82
N ASP A 91 -17.82 16.80 -4.68
CA ASP A 91 -18.20 15.95 -5.81
C ASP A 91 -17.08 15.92 -6.86
N VAL A 92 -16.56 17.10 -7.23
CA VAL A 92 -15.42 17.23 -8.15
C VAL A 92 -14.22 16.41 -7.65
N ARG A 93 -13.89 16.49 -6.35
CA ARG A 93 -12.83 15.68 -5.74
C ARG A 93 -13.10 14.19 -5.91
N ALA A 94 -14.29 13.72 -5.53
CA ALA A 94 -14.64 12.30 -5.59
C ALA A 94 -14.56 11.78 -7.04
N ARG A 95 -15.12 12.53 -7.99
CA ARG A 95 -15.09 12.15 -9.40
C ARG A 95 -13.68 12.10 -10.00
N ILE A 96 -12.77 13.00 -9.57
CA ILE A 96 -11.37 12.95 -9.98
C ILE A 96 -10.64 11.78 -9.31
N LEU A 97 -10.70 11.67 -7.99
CA LEU A 97 -9.85 10.74 -7.22
C LEU A 97 -10.43 9.32 -7.14
N ASP A 98 -11.71 9.19 -6.86
CA ASP A 98 -12.41 7.91 -6.69
C ASP A 98 -12.93 7.34 -8.02
N GLY A 99 -13.09 8.20 -9.03
CA GLY A 99 -13.44 7.83 -10.40
C GLY A 99 -12.21 7.77 -11.31
N LEU A 100 -11.88 8.90 -11.94
CA LEU A 100 -10.93 8.97 -13.05
C LEU A 100 -9.53 8.44 -12.70
N ALA A 101 -8.98 8.87 -11.56
CA ALA A 101 -7.66 8.45 -11.12
C ALA A 101 -7.64 6.98 -10.68
N ARG A 102 -8.73 6.49 -10.06
CA ARG A 102 -8.83 5.08 -9.65
C ARG A 102 -8.89 4.17 -10.87
N GLU A 103 -9.65 4.55 -11.89
CA GLU A 103 -9.70 3.87 -13.19
C GLU A 103 -8.31 3.84 -13.84
N ALA A 104 -7.65 5.00 -13.95
CA ALA A 104 -6.29 5.07 -14.52
C ALA A 104 -5.26 4.24 -13.72
N ALA A 105 -5.34 4.23 -12.39
CA ALA A 105 -4.48 3.39 -11.56
C ALA A 105 -4.75 1.90 -11.79
N HIS A 106 -6.02 1.52 -11.93
CA HIS A 106 -6.45 0.15 -12.21
C HIS A 106 -5.97 -0.35 -13.57
N ASP A 107 -6.06 0.47 -14.62
CA ASP A 107 -5.56 0.14 -15.96
C ASP A 107 -4.05 -0.09 -15.98
N ARG A 108 -3.33 0.52 -15.04
CA ARG A 108 -1.91 0.28 -14.80
C ARG A 108 -1.61 -0.89 -13.84
N GLY A 109 -2.64 -1.60 -13.37
CA GLY A 109 -2.53 -2.76 -12.48
C GLY A 109 -2.40 -2.44 -10.99
N PHE A 110 -2.64 -1.19 -10.59
CA PHE A 110 -2.58 -0.76 -9.18
C PHE A 110 -3.95 -0.79 -8.51
N VAL A 111 -3.95 -0.90 -7.19
CA VAL A 111 -5.18 -0.95 -6.38
C VAL A 111 -5.45 0.33 -5.60
N THR A 112 -4.49 1.28 -5.61
CA THR A 112 -4.61 2.57 -4.93
C THR A 112 -4.09 3.71 -5.81
N THR A 113 -4.66 4.89 -5.63
CA THR A 113 -4.24 6.14 -6.29
C THR A 113 -3.10 6.83 -5.54
N ALA A 114 -2.96 6.55 -4.23
CA ALA A 114 -1.93 7.06 -3.35
C ALA A 114 -1.08 5.92 -2.76
N PRO A 115 0.17 6.20 -2.35
CA PRO A 115 1.04 5.18 -1.77
C PRO A 115 0.60 4.82 -0.35
N VAL A 116 0.75 3.54 0.02
CA VAL A 116 0.59 3.13 1.42
C VAL A 116 1.86 3.50 2.20
N THR A 117 1.76 4.52 3.04
CA THR A 117 2.87 5.06 3.84
C THR A 117 2.84 4.62 5.30
N SER A 118 1.81 3.88 5.71
CA SER A 118 1.62 3.42 7.09
C SER A 118 1.81 1.91 7.23
N TYR A 119 2.23 1.48 8.41
CA TYR A 119 2.27 0.08 8.82
C TYR A 119 1.31 -0.15 9.98
N LEU A 120 0.51 -1.21 9.92
CA LEU A 120 -0.39 -1.60 11.01
C LEU A 120 0.27 -2.69 11.86
N LEU A 121 0.38 -2.42 13.16
CA LEU A 121 0.84 -3.41 14.14
C LEU A 121 -0.20 -4.52 14.32
N PRO A 122 0.22 -5.71 14.79
CA PRO A 122 -0.71 -6.76 15.21
C PRO A 122 -1.65 -6.24 16.31
N THR A 123 -2.96 -6.47 16.16
CA THR A 123 -3.97 -5.94 17.11
C THR A 123 -4.71 -7.02 17.88
N SER A 124 -4.58 -8.29 17.51
CA SER A 124 -5.29 -9.39 18.17
C SER A 124 -4.33 -10.36 18.87
N PHE A 125 -4.79 -10.97 19.95
CA PHE A 125 -4.04 -12.02 20.65
C PHE A 125 -3.68 -13.20 19.74
N LEU A 126 -4.52 -13.51 18.75
CA LEU A 126 -4.23 -14.54 17.76
C LEU A 126 -3.00 -14.17 16.92
N GLU A 127 -2.91 -12.93 16.43
CA GLU A 127 -1.76 -12.47 15.65
C GLU A 127 -0.48 -12.45 16.48
N LEU A 128 -0.55 -11.99 17.73
CA LEU A 128 0.56 -12.06 18.67
C LEU A 128 0.98 -13.52 18.95
N GLY A 129 0.00 -14.42 19.10
CA GLY A 129 0.23 -15.84 19.29
C GLY A 129 0.95 -16.51 18.10
N VAL A 130 0.64 -16.11 16.86
CA VAL A 130 1.35 -16.60 15.67
C VAL A 130 2.81 -16.13 15.65
N ILE A 131 3.07 -14.87 16.01
CA ILE A 131 4.43 -14.34 16.11
C ILE A 131 5.22 -15.11 17.17
N VAL A 132 4.66 -15.23 18.38
CA VAL A 132 5.29 -15.98 19.47
C VAL A 132 5.52 -17.44 19.06
N GLY A 133 4.51 -18.10 18.49
CA GLY A 133 4.62 -19.46 18.00
C GLY A 133 5.73 -19.63 16.96
N THR A 134 5.85 -18.69 16.02
CA THR A 134 6.91 -18.69 15.01
C THR A 134 8.30 -18.61 15.64
N PHE A 135 8.50 -17.72 16.63
CA PHE A 135 9.77 -17.63 17.35
C PHE A 135 10.01 -18.82 18.28
N LEU A 136 8.97 -19.41 18.88
CA LEU A 136 9.07 -20.64 19.66
C LEU A 136 9.43 -21.88 18.82
N ASN A 137 9.46 -21.78 17.48
CA ASN A 137 10.04 -22.84 16.66
C ASN A 137 11.57 -22.72 16.54
N VAL A 138 12.18 -21.61 16.99
CA VAL A 138 13.64 -21.44 17.00
C VAL A 138 14.23 -22.30 18.13
N PRO A 139 15.03 -23.36 17.84
CA PRO A 139 15.32 -24.39 18.85
C PRO A 139 15.96 -23.87 20.13
N PRO A 140 17.01 -23.01 20.10
CA PRO A 140 17.59 -22.47 21.34
C PRO A 140 16.60 -21.67 22.20
N LEU A 141 15.73 -20.88 21.56
CA LEU A 141 14.73 -20.07 22.28
C LEU A 141 13.64 -20.97 22.85
N ARG A 142 13.21 -21.96 22.07
CA ARG A 142 12.21 -22.93 22.50
C ARG A 142 12.68 -23.73 23.71
N ASP A 143 13.87 -24.32 23.61
CA ASP A 143 14.43 -25.18 24.65
C ASP A 143 14.57 -24.38 25.96
N TYR A 144 15.03 -23.11 25.85
CA TYR A 144 15.05 -22.17 26.98
C TYR A 144 13.64 -21.93 27.55
N VAL A 145 12.64 -21.64 26.71
CA VAL A 145 11.29 -21.36 27.18
C VAL A 145 10.65 -22.59 27.83
N PHE A 146 10.84 -23.76 27.23
CA PHE A 146 10.22 -25.01 27.67
C PHE A 146 10.83 -25.46 28.99
N SER A 147 12.15 -25.33 29.17
CA SER A 147 12.81 -25.74 30.42
C SER A 147 12.56 -24.80 31.61
N HIS A 148 12.18 -23.53 31.37
CA HIS A 148 12.04 -22.52 32.44
C HIS A 148 10.59 -22.13 32.75
N PHE A 149 9.66 -22.27 31.79
CA PHE A 149 8.30 -21.76 31.93
C PHE A 149 7.20 -22.81 31.76
N LEU A 150 7.51 -24.00 31.21
CA LEU A 150 6.53 -25.08 31.14
C LEU A 150 6.65 -26.00 32.37
N PRO A 151 5.52 -26.41 32.98
CA PRO A 151 5.53 -27.48 33.98
C PRO A 151 6.05 -28.78 33.37
N ASP A 152 6.74 -29.60 34.18
CA ASP A 152 7.30 -30.89 33.75
C ASP A 152 6.26 -31.82 33.11
N SER A 153 5.01 -31.77 33.58
CA SER A 153 3.92 -32.59 33.02
C SER A 153 3.59 -32.22 31.56
N VAL A 154 3.79 -30.96 31.17
CA VAL A 154 3.54 -30.46 29.82
C VAL A 154 4.77 -30.68 28.95
N ALA A 155 5.96 -30.36 29.47
CA ALA A 155 7.23 -30.55 28.77
C ALA A 155 7.47 -32.01 28.39
N ASN A 156 7.09 -32.96 29.26
CA ASN A 156 7.24 -34.40 29.00
C ASN A 156 6.09 -35.04 28.23
N SER A 157 5.12 -34.25 27.76
CA SER A 157 4.00 -34.79 26.97
C SER A 157 4.48 -35.38 25.64
N GLU A 158 3.76 -36.37 25.11
CA GLU A 158 4.10 -37.02 23.83
C GLU A 158 4.12 -36.02 22.66
N VAL A 159 3.23 -35.01 22.71
CA VAL A 159 3.14 -33.96 21.70
C VAL A 159 4.39 -33.08 21.70
N ILE A 160 4.84 -32.64 22.87
CA ILE A 160 6.05 -31.80 22.98
C ILE A 160 7.28 -32.59 22.57
N ARG A 161 7.40 -33.85 23.00
CA ARG A 161 8.49 -34.74 22.56
C ARG A 161 8.50 -34.95 21.04
N ALA A 162 7.34 -35.08 20.40
CA ALA A 162 7.26 -35.19 18.94
C ALA A 162 7.73 -33.91 18.23
N ILE A 163 7.38 -32.74 18.77
CA ILE A 163 7.85 -31.43 18.29
C ILE A 163 9.36 -31.23 18.52
N GLU A 164 9.87 -31.71 19.65
CA GLU A 164 11.29 -31.69 19.99
C GLU A 164 12.13 -32.61 19.12
N TYR A 165 11.53 -33.70 18.61
CA TYR A 165 12.24 -34.68 17.80
C TYR A 165 12.65 -34.12 16.43
N TYR A 166 11.86 -33.19 15.86
CA TYR A 166 12.17 -32.56 14.56
C TYR A 166 12.02 -31.03 14.57
N PRO A 167 12.81 -30.34 15.40
CA PRO A 167 12.57 -28.93 15.71
C PRO A 167 12.92 -28.04 14.50
N TRP A 168 14.02 -28.36 13.84
CA TRP A 168 14.45 -27.69 12.62
C TRP A 168 13.52 -27.94 11.44
N LEU A 169 12.92 -29.14 11.34
CA LEU A 169 11.98 -29.43 10.26
C LEU A 169 10.73 -28.57 10.39
N LEU A 170 10.18 -28.43 11.60
CA LEU A 170 9.03 -27.57 11.88
C LEU A 170 9.37 -26.11 11.58
N PHE A 171 10.50 -25.61 12.10
CA PHE A 171 10.96 -24.25 11.84
C PHE A 171 11.12 -23.96 10.35
N VAL A 172 11.85 -24.82 9.63
CA VAL A 172 12.09 -24.67 8.18
C VAL A 172 10.78 -24.74 7.41
N SER A 173 9.85 -25.61 7.80
CA SER A 173 8.54 -25.72 7.14
C SER A 173 7.72 -24.43 7.30
N VAL A 174 7.65 -23.86 8.51
CA VAL A 174 6.95 -22.59 8.78
C VAL A 174 7.61 -21.45 8.00
N MET A 175 8.94 -21.36 8.02
CA MET A 175 9.67 -20.34 7.28
C MET A 175 9.48 -20.49 5.76
N ALA A 176 9.43 -21.71 5.23
CA ALA A 176 9.17 -21.96 3.82
C ALA A 176 7.75 -21.50 3.42
N ILE A 177 6.75 -21.73 4.28
CA ILE A 177 5.39 -21.23 4.06
C ILE A 177 5.38 -19.69 4.06
N HIS A 178 5.96 -19.05 5.08
CA HIS A 178 6.00 -17.58 5.15
C HIS A 178 6.79 -16.95 3.99
N ALA A 179 7.90 -17.58 3.58
CA ALA A 179 8.65 -17.14 2.40
C ALA A 179 7.82 -17.28 1.11
N THR A 180 7.04 -18.36 0.99
CA THR A 180 6.11 -18.56 -0.13
C THR A 180 5.04 -17.48 -0.13
N GLU A 181 4.43 -17.17 1.01
CA GLU A 181 3.45 -16.09 1.15
C GLU A 181 4.06 -14.71 0.83
N LEU A 182 5.29 -14.46 1.28
CA LEU A 182 6.02 -13.24 0.97
C LEU A 182 6.17 -13.06 -0.54
N VAL A 183 6.64 -14.09 -1.25
CA VAL A 183 6.94 -14.01 -2.68
C VAL A 183 5.67 -13.98 -3.52
N THR A 184 4.67 -14.81 -3.19
CA THR A 184 3.48 -15.02 -4.03
C THR A 184 2.32 -14.08 -3.70
N LEU A 185 2.24 -13.58 -2.46
CA LEU A 185 1.11 -12.75 -2.01
C LEU A 185 1.56 -11.35 -1.60
N MET A 186 2.48 -11.22 -0.64
CA MET A 186 2.84 -9.91 -0.09
C MET A 186 3.59 -9.04 -1.11
N ARG A 187 4.60 -9.57 -1.80
CA ARG A 187 5.38 -8.78 -2.76
C ARG A 187 4.51 -8.25 -3.91
N PRO A 188 3.67 -9.05 -4.58
CA PRO A 188 2.75 -8.55 -5.60
C PRO A 188 1.72 -7.56 -5.05
N LEU A 189 1.18 -7.82 -3.85
CA LEU A 189 0.23 -6.91 -3.21
C LEU A 189 0.88 -5.57 -2.87
N ALA A 190 2.06 -5.57 -2.27
CA ALA A 190 2.79 -4.36 -1.89
C ALA A 190 3.19 -3.52 -3.11
N TYR A 191 3.52 -4.16 -4.24
CA TYR A 191 3.74 -3.49 -5.51
C TYR A 191 2.46 -2.81 -6.00
N ARG A 192 1.35 -3.56 -6.13
CA ARG A 192 0.07 -3.02 -6.62
C ARG A 192 -0.52 -1.95 -5.69
N ALA A 193 -0.28 -2.06 -4.39
CA ALA A 193 -0.68 -1.09 -3.36
C ALA A 193 0.29 0.08 -3.23
N ARG A 194 1.37 0.13 -4.04
CA ARG A 194 2.36 1.20 -4.05
C ARG A 194 2.91 1.49 -2.66
N VAL A 195 3.20 0.44 -1.90
CA VAL A 195 3.74 0.57 -0.55
C VAL A 195 5.06 1.34 -0.61
N ALA A 196 5.14 2.42 0.16
CA ALA A 196 6.28 3.31 0.16
C ALA A 196 7.55 2.56 0.61
N PRO A 197 8.73 2.82 0.01
CA PRO A 197 9.96 2.07 0.30
C PRO A 197 10.30 2.00 1.79
N GLU A 198 10.02 3.08 2.53
CA GLU A 198 10.36 3.26 3.94
C GLU A 198 9.59 2.32 4.87
N VAL A 199 8.38 1.90 4.46
CA VAL A 199 7.53 0.96 5.21
C VAL A 199 7.42 -0.42 4.57
N LYS A 200 7.88 -0.58 3.32
CA LYS A 200 7.81 -1.84 2.57
C LYS A 200 8.54 -2.99 3.27
N TRP A 201 9.73 -2.71 3.82
CA TRP A 201 10.50 -3.71 4.56
C TRP A 201 9.76 -4.20 5.81
N ARG A 202 8.96 -3.34 6.48
CA ARG A 202 8.16 -3.74 7.65
C ARG A 202 7.12 -4.77 7.27
N TRP A 203 6.45 -4.57 6.14
CA TRP A 203 5.48 -5.54 5.61
C TRP A 203 6.13 -6.87 5.23
N TYR A 204 7.33 -6.83 4.64
CA TYR A 204 8.06 -8.04 4.28
C TYR A 204 8.53 -8.81 5.51
N PHE A 205 9.13 -8.11 6.47
CA PHE A 205 9.55 -8.68 7.74
C PHE A 205 8.36 -9.27 8.49
N ALA A 206 7.26 -8.52 8.60
CA ALA A 206 6.03 -8.98 9.24
C ALA A 206 5.53 -10.29 8.61
N THR A 207 5.48 -10.36 7.26
CA THR A 207 5.07 -11.58 6.55
C THR A 207 6.01 -12.76 6.84
N LEU A 208 7.32 -12.53 6.97
CA LEU A 208 8.26 -13.60 7.35
C LEU A 208 8.07 -14.07 8.80
N THR A 209 7.68 -13.18 9.71
CA THR A 209 7.51 -13.51 11.14
C THR A 209 6.14 -14.03 11.52
N GLU A 210 5.10 -13.67 10.77
CA GLU A 210 3.71 -14.00 11.13
C GLU A 210 2.89 -14.62 9.99
N GLY A 211 3.38 -14.53 8.74
CA GLY A 211 2.70 -15.05 7.56
C GLY A 211 1.50 -14.23 7.08
N TYR A 212 0.42 -14.91 6.71
CA TYR A 212 -0.82 -14.32 6.17
C TYR A 212 -1.45 -13.16 6.98
N PRO A 213 -1.41 -13.09 8.32
CA PRO A 213 -1.93 -11.96 9.06
C PRO A 213 -1.34 -10.61 8.63
N ALA A 214 -0.05 -10.54 8.27
CA ALA A 214 0.57 -9.34 7.71
C ALA A 214 -0.16 -8.87 6.44
N ILE A 215 -0.42 -9.82 5.54
CA ILE A 215 -1.09 -9.57 4.26
C ILE A 215 -2.51 -9.07 4.50
N ARG A 216 -3.23 -9.67 5.46
CA ARG A 216 -4.58 -9.24 5.83
C ARG A 216 -4.59 -7.80 6.34
N ARG A 217 -3.64 -7.42 7.20
CA ARG A 217 -3.54 -6.04 7.71
C ARG A 217 -3.24 -5.05 6.59
N LEU A 218 -2.38 -5.41 5.63
CA LEU A 218 -2.16 -4.55 4.45
C LEU A 218 -3.45 -4.37 3.65
N LYS A 219 -4.20 -5.44 3.38
CA LYS A 219 -5.48 -5.37 2.67
C LYS A 219 -6.50 -4.45 3.34
N THR A 220 -6.50 -4.34 4.68
CA THR A 220 -7.37 -3.41 5.41
C THR A 220 -7.08 -1.94 5.08
N LEU A 221 -5.84 -1.60 4.73
CA LEU A 221 -5.46 -0.24 4.33
C LEU A 221 -5.88 0.12 2.89
N LEU A 222 -6.34 -0.86 2.11
CA LEU A 222 -6.74 -0.70 0.71
C LEU A 222 -8.26 -0.57 0.53
N LYS A 223 -9.01 -0.69 1.62
CA LYS A 223 -10.45 -0.41 1.67
C LYS A 223 -10.65 1.06 2.02
#